data_AF-A0A661W6K5-F1
#
_entry.id   AF-A0A661W6K5-F1
#
_cell.length_a   1.000
_cell.length_b   1.000
_cell.length_c   1.000
_cell.angle_alpha   90.00
_cell.angle_beta   90.00
_cell.angle_gamma   90.00
#
_symmetry.space_group_name_H-M   'P 1'
#
loop_
_entity.id
_entity.type
_entity.pdbx_description
1 polymer ?
#
loop_
_entity_poly.entity_id
_entity_poly.type
_entity_poly.pdbx_seq_one_letter_code
_entity_poly.pdbx_strand_id
1 'polypeptide(L)' 'IVNITPFEPEWQGYVTLEISNTTPLPAKIYAGEGIAQVLFFEADEECEISYADKRGKYQAQQGVVLPRL' A
#
# COMPACT_ATOMS: atom_id res chain seq x y z
N ILE A 1 11.23 4.33 8.75
CA ILE A 1 10.22 5.01 7.91
C ILE A 1 9.48 3.95 7.12
N VAL A 2 8.16 4.06 7.04
CA VAL A 2 7.32 3.18 6.20
C VAL A 2 6.79 4.02 5.05
N ASN A 3 7.03 3.59 3.82
CA ASN A 3 6.53 4.25 2.62
C ASN A 3 5.53 3.35 1.89
N ILE A 4 4.58 4.01 1.23
CA ILE A 4 3.52 3.38 0.47
C ILE A 4 3.02 4.32 -0.62
N THR A 5 2.59 3.77 -1.75
CA THR A 5 1.81 4.52 -2.75
C THR A 5 0.37 4.68 -2.27
N PRO A 6 -0.26 5.87 -2.38
CA PRO A 6 -1.66 6.06 -2.04
C PRO A 6 -2.58 5.04 -2.73
N PHE A 7 -3.61 4.60 -2.02
CA PHE A 7 -4.61 3.70 -2.59
C PHE A 7 -5.59 4.49 -3.46
N GLU A 8 -5.67 4.09 -4.72
CA GLU A 8 -6.70 4.59 -5.63
C GLU A 8 -8.06 3.95 -5.30
N PRO A 9 -9.18 4.61 -5.64
CA PRO A 9 -10.52 4.04 -5.47
C PRO A 9 -10.65 2.63 -6.07
N GLU A 10 -11.36 1.77 -5.35
CA GLU A 10 -11.60 0.35 -5.68
C GLU A 10 -10.35 -0.55 -5.76
N TRP A 11 -9.18 -0.08 -5.28
CA TRP A 11 -8.04 -0.96 -5.07
C TRP A 11 -8.36 -2.03 -4.00
N GLN A 12 -7.98 -3.28 -4.27
CA GLN A 12 -8.14 -4.40 -3.35
C GLN A 12 -6.87 -5.24 -3.28
N GLY A 13 -6.49 -5.70 -2.08
CA GLY A 13 -5.44 -6.70 -1.90
C GLY A 13 -4.63 -6.53 -0.63
N TYR A 14 -3.50 -7.21 -0.56
CA TYR A 14 -2.48 -6.98 0.46
C TYR A 14 -1.57 -5.82 0.06
N VAL A 15 -1.31 -4.97 1.03
CA VAL A 15 -0.47 -3.78 0.89
C VAL A 15 1.01 -4.16 0.90
N THR A 16 1.76 -3.70 -0.08
CA THR A 16 3.23 -3.75 -0.05
C THR A 16 3.78 -2.52 0.67
N LEU A 17 4.56 -2.73 1.73
CA LEU A 17 5.21 -1.66 2.50
C LEU A 17 6.73 -1.69 2.26
N GLU A 18 7.31 -0.52 2.03
CA GLU A 18 8.77 -0.34 2.02
C GLU A 18 9.20 0.19 3.39
N ILE A 19 10.17 -0.48 4.01
CA ILE A 19 10.65 -0.15 5.35
C ILE A 19 12.12 0.23 5.29
N SER A 20 12.40 1.47 5.66
CA SER A 20 13.75 2.03 5.73
C SER A 20 14.17 2.30 7.18
N ASN A 21 15.28 1.69 7.62
CA ASN A 21 15.92 2.03 8.90
C ASN A 21 16.87 3.22 8.71
N THR A 22 16.52 4.37 9.30
CA THR A 22 17.29 5.62 9.19
C THR A 22 18.25 5.84 10.37
N THR A 23 18.45 4.81 11.21
CA THR A 23 19.34 4.86 12.37
C THR A 23 20.51 3.89 12.17
N PRO A 24 21.68 4.13 12.80
CA PRO A 24 22.80 3.20 12.73
C PRO A 24 22.61 1.94 13.60
N LEU A 25 21.56 1.91 14.42
CA LEU A 25 21.26 0.77 15.31
C LEU A 25 20.35 -0.23 14.60
N PRO A 26 20.51 -1.55 14.83
CA PRO A 26 19.59 -2.55 14.32
C PRO A 26 18.16 -2.31 14.86
N ALA A 27 17.17 -2.40 13.96
CA ALA A 27 15.75 -2.37 14.31
C ALA A 27 15.16 -3.77 14.12
N LYS A 28 14.38 -4.23 15.12
CA LYS A 28 13.59 -5.47 15.01
C LYS A 28 12.14 -5.09 14.73
N ILE A 29 11.48 -5.87 13.88
CA ILE A 29 10.09 -5.67 13.50
C ILE A 29 9.39 -7.01 13.68
N TYR A 30 8.34 -7.04 14.50
CA TYR A 30 7.58 -8.25 14.74
C TYR A 30 6.20 -8.18 14.07
N ALA A 31 5.70 -9.34 13.66
CA ALA A 31 4.37 -9.43 13.09
C ALA A 31 3.31 -9.04 14.13
N GLY A 32 2.34 -8.21 13.72
CA GLY A 32 1.20 -7.82 14.56
C GLY A 32 1.41 -6.60 15.46
N GLU A 33 2.60 -6.01 15.53
CA GLU A 33 2.85 -4.84 16.41
C GLU A 33 2.23 -3.53 15.91
N GLY A 34 1.69 -3.50 14.69
CA GLY A 34 1.26 -2.28 14.02
C GLY A 34 2.45 -1.42 13.61
N ILE A 35 2.58 -1.11 12.32
CA ILE A 35 3.75 -0.39 11.78
C ILE A 35 3.41 0.88 11.00
N ALA A 36 2.13 1.07 10.64
CA ALA A 36 1.62 2.23 9.93
C ALA A 36 0.11 2.34 10.17
N GLN A 37 -0.43 3.53 9.91
CA GLN A 37 -1.85 3.80 9.88
C GLN A 37 -2.25 4.23 8.48
N VAL A 38 -3.35 3.69 7.98
CA VAL A 38 -3.98 4.15 6.73
C VAL A 38 -5.08 5.13 7.10
N LEU A 39 -5.08 6.28 6.43
CA LEU A 39 -6.14 7.27 6.53
C LEU A 39 -6.96 7.21 5.25
N PHE A 40 -8.28 7.12 5.40
CA PHE A 40 -9.23 7.16 4.29
C PHE A 40 -9.79 8.56 4.19
N PHE A 41 -9.78 9.09 2.97
CA PHE A 41 -10.35 10.38 2.63
C PHE A 41 -11.47 10.15 1.62
N GLU A 42 -12.59 10.80 1.86
CA GLU A 42 -13.72 10.80 0.92
C GLU A 42 -13.46 11.81 -0.20
N ALA A 43 -13.85 11.45 -1.42
CA ALA A 43 -13.81 12.36 -2.55
C ALA A 43 -15.14 13.12 -2.66
N ASP A 44 -15.09 14.35 -3.15
CA ASP A 44 -16.30 15.15 -3.38
C ASP A 44 -17.15 14.63 -4.55
N GLU A 45 -16.54 13.85 -5.45
CA GLU A 45 -17.14 13.31 -6.67
C GLU A 45 -16.74 11.84 -6.88
N GLU A 46 -17.55 11.10 -7.66
CA GLU A 46 -17.26 9.71 -8.03
C GLU A 46 -16.01 9.64 -8.94
N CYS A 47 -15.21 8.59 -8.76
CA CYS A 47 -14.02 8.39 -9.57
C CYS A 47 -14.40 7.95 -10.99
N GLU A 48 -14.04 8.73 -12.01
CA GLU A 48 -14.39 8.42 -13.41
C GLU A 48 -13.80 7.09 -13.92
N ILE A 49 -12.57 6.76 -13.51
CA ILE A 49 -11.90 5.52 -13.87
C ILE A 49 -11.14 5.01 -12.63
N SER A 50 -11.69 3.99 -11.99
CA SER A 50 -11.12 3.41 -10.78
C SER A 50 -9.87 2.58 -11.05
N TYR A 51 -9.19 2.15 -9.98
CA TYR A 51 -8.08 1.21 -10.11
C TYR A 51 -8.53 -0.15 -10.67
N ALA A 52 -9.75 -0.57 -10.33
CA ALA A 52 -10.36 -1.78 -10.84
C ALA A 52 -10.66 -1.65 -12.35
N ASP A 53 -11.21 -0.52 -12.78
CA ASP A 53 -11.49 -0.24 -14.21
C ASP A 53 -10.22 -0.26 -15.06
N LYS A 54 -9.13 0.33 -14.54
CA LYS A 54 -7.79 0.29 -15.17
C LYS A 54 -7.22 -1.11 -15.29
N ARG A 55 -7.81 -2.12 -14.64
CA ARG A 55 -7.23 -3.45 -14.44
C ARG A 55 -5.81 -3.32 -13.91
N GLY A 56 -5.68 -2.50 -12.86
CA GLY A 56 -4.40 -2.12 -12.30
C GLY A 56 -3.54 -3.32 -11.97
N LYS A 57 -2.23 -3.19 -12.21
CA LYS A 57 -1.25 -4.26 -12.12
C LYS A 57 -1.20 -5.01 -10.78
N TYR A 58 -1.57 -4.33 -9.69
CA TYR A 58 -1.55 -4.87 -8.33
C TYR A 58 -2.96 -5.11 -7.76
N GLN A 59 -3.98 -5.17 -8.63
CA GLN A 59 -5.35 -5.43 -8.18
C GLN A 59 -5.49 -6.88 -7.70
N ALA A 60 -6.21 -7.05 -6.59
CA ALA A 60 -6.43 -8.32 -5.89
C ALA A 60 -5.15 -9.08 -5.52
N GLN A 61 -4.04 -8.35 -5.30
CA GLN A 61 -2.76 -8.93 -4.92
C GLN A 61 -2.87 -9.72 -3.61
N GLN A 62 -2.34 -10.96 -3.58
CA GLN A 62 -2.47 -11.91 -2.46
C GLN A 62 -1.23 -11.99 -1.53
N GLY A 63 -0.17 -11.25 -1.83
CA GLY A 63 1.08 -11.28 -1.07
C GLY A 63 2.07 -10.25 -1.59
N VAL A 64 3.34 -10.32 -1.18
CA VAL A 64 4.35 -9.38 -1.68
C VAL A 64 4.68 -9.71 -3.13
N VAL A 65 4.39 -8.79 -4.06
CA VAL A 65 4.69 -8.95 -5.48
C VAL A 65 5.89 -8.08 -5.84
N LEU A 66 6.84 -8.66 -6.57
CA LEU A 66 7.99 -7.93 -7.11
C LEU A 66 7.52 -6.93 -8.18
N PRO A 67 8.23 -5.80 -8.36
CA PRO A 67 7.92 -4.86 -9.43
C PRO A 67 7.92 -5.57 -10.79
N ARG A 68 6.79 -5.58 -11.49
CA ARG A 68 6.78 -5.92 -12.93
C ARG A 68 7.22 -4.69 -13.73
N LEU A 69 7.79 -4.84 -14.91
CA LEU A 69 7.99 -3.71 -15.84
C LEU A 69 6.74 -3.54 -16.69
#